data_AF-A0AB34FPZ2-F1
#
_entry.id   AF-A0AB34FPZ2-F1
#
_cell.length_a   1.000
_cell.length_b   1.000
_cell.length_c   1.000
_cell.angle_alpha   90.00
_cell.angle_beta   90.00
_cell.angle_gamma   90.00
#
_symmetry.space_group_name_H-M   'P 1'
#
loop_
_entity.id
_entity.type
_entity.pdbx_description
1 polymer ?
#
loop_
_entity_poly.entity_id
_entity_poly.type
_entity_poly.pdbx_seq_one_letter_code
_entity_poly.pdbx_strand_id
1 'polypeptide(L)'
;MGTRFAGSCLSPKVAPACRLKKRHTSLSFTDTSSDLHRILRTHLLKRHSLSTMASKEKDAATIQFAKPLANVPWCDDYEKMISGMLYNCLAPELINGRFRARRLMNKYNTYFPDDATPQSLTDDREAMLKSMFGHVGKEPFIEPPLNIDYGCNITIGDNFYSNFNLVILDCGMVKIGNRVLFGPFVSIFAATHETGVQSRRDGVEYASFVTIGDDCWIGGNTTIMPGVTIGKGCTIGAGSVVTKSIPDFSVAIGSPAKVVKTVEPVPDM
;
A
#
# COMPACT_ATOMS: atom_id res chain seq x y z
N MET A 1 -23.30 42.79 -36.24
CA MET A 1 -22.72 42.33 -37.53
C MET A 1 -21.28 42.83 -37.62
N GLY A 2 -20.34 41.93 -37.94
CA GLY A 2 -19.01 42.20 -38.54
C GLY A 2 -17.97 42.92 -37.66
N THR A 3 -17.00 42.26 -37.00
CA THR A 3 -15.80 41.50 -37.45
C THR A 3 -14.52 42.33 -37.71
N ARG A 4 -13.44 41.83 -37.08
CA ARG A 4 -12.00 41.82 -37.47
C ARG A 4 -11.12 43.01 -37.08
N PHE A 5 -10.14 42.71 -36.23
CA PHE A 5 -8.78 43.24 -36.35
C PHE A 5 -7.81 42.06 -36.55
N ALA A 6 -6.86 42.27 -37.46
CA ALA A 6 -5.87 41.30 -37.94
C ALA A 6 -4.45 41.80 -37.63
N GLY A 7 -3.51 40.86 -37.49
CA GLY A 7 -2.05 41.05 -37.62
C GLY A 7 -1.36 41.65 -36.39
N SER A 8 -0.18 41.22 -35.96
CA SER A 8 0.87 40.45 -36.64
C SER A 8 1.88 39.89 -35.62
N CYS A 9 2.43 38.71 -35.91
CA CYS A 9 3.51 38.05 -35.18
C CYS A 9 4.87 38.64 -35.57
N LEU A 10 5.73 38.95 -34.60
CA LEU A 10 7.19 39.04 -34.78
C LEU A 10 7.89 38.52 -33.52
N SER A 11 8.69 37.47 -33.72
CA SER A 11 9.62 36.87 -32.77
C SER A 11 10.94 37.65 -32.72
N PRO A 12 11.74 37.55 -31.63
CA PRO A 12 13.16 37.83 -31.70
C PRO A 12 14.02 36.58 -31.50
N LYS A 13 15.09 36.55 -32.31
CA LYS A 13 16.11 35.53 -32.46
C LYS A 13 17.14 35.54 -31.32
N VAL A 14 17.75 34.37 -31.13
CA VAL A 14 18.90 34.05 -30.27
C VAL A 14 20.24 34.46 -30.92
N ALA A 15 21.22 34.91 -30.12
CA ALA A 15 22.66 34.77 -30.39
C ALA A 15 23.52 34.93 -29.09
N PRO A 16 24.79 34.47 -29.04
CA PRO A 16 25.30 33.66 -27.92
C PRO A 16 26.48 34.29 -27.14
N ALA A 17 26.76 33.81 -25.91
CA ALA A 17 28.12 33.86 -25.34
C ALA A 17 28.37 32.96 -24.11
N CYS A 18 29.58 32.38 -24.13
CA CYS A 18 30.50 32.07 -23.03
C CYS A 18 30.32 30.78 -22.19
N ARG A 19 31.18 29.79 -22.52
CA ARG A 19 31.52 28.62 -21.72
C ARG A 19 32.36 29.00 -20.50
N LEU A 20 31.89 28.64 -19.30
CA LEU A 20 32.70 28.49 -18.10
C LEU A 20 32.61 27.04 -17.62
N LYS A 21 33.72 26.30 -17.73
CA LYS A 21 33.86 24.95 -17.20
C LYS A 21 33.91 25.02 -15.67
N LYS A 22 32.83 24.62 -14.99
CA LYS A 22 32.89 24.20 -13.58
C LYS A 22 32.89 22.67 -13.54
N ARG A 23 34.01 22.09 -13.09
CA ARG A 23 34.08 20.69 -12.69
C ARG A 23 33.29 20.53 -11.41
N HIS A 24 32.11 19.93 -11.48
CA HIS A 24 31.45 19.34 -10.32
C HIS A 24 31.57 17.82 -10.46
N THR A 25 32.35 17.23 -9.55
CA THR A 25 32.33 15.80 -9.26
C THR A 25 30.97 15.47 -8.64
N SER A 26 30.04 14.95 -9.44
CA SER A 26 28.82 14.33 -8.94
C SER A 26 29.18 12.94 -8.40
N LEU A 27 29.20 12.82 -7.08
CA LEU A 27 29.08 11.53 -6.41
C LEU A 27 27.75 10.92 -6.85
N SER A 28 27.80 9.81 -7.59
CA SER A 28 26.65 9.00 -7.91
C SER A 28 26.09 8.42 -6.61
N PHE A 29 24.96 8.94 -6.15
CA PHE A 29 24.12 8.22 -5.20
C PHE A 29 23.54 7.03 -5.95
N THR A 30 24.02 5.84 -5.64
CA THR A 30 23.37 4.59 -6.02
C THR A 30 22.00 4.56 -5.33
N ASP A 31 20.94 4.47 -6.12
CA ASP A 31 19.55 4.40 -5.66
C ASP A 31 19.29 3.08 -4.91
N THR A 32 19.52 3.09 -3.59
CA THR A 32 19.29 1.96 -2.69
C THR A 32 17.81 1.58 -2.55
N SER A 33 16.88 2.45 -2.98
CA SER A 33 15.44 2.17 -2.97
C SER A 33 15.07 1.17 -4.07
N SER A 34 15.63 1.36 -5.27
CA SER A 34 15.41 0.46 -6.41
C SER A 34 15.87 -0.98 -6.15
N ASP A 35 16.98 -1.15 -5.41
CA ASP A 35 17.54 -2.46 -5.07
C ASP A 35 16.73 -3.20 -4.00
N LEU A 36 16.20 -2.51 -3.00
CA LEU A 36 15.32 -3.11 -2.00
C LEU A 36 13.99 -3.56 -2.62
N HIS A 37 13.43 -2.75 -3.54
CA HIS A 37 12.23 -3.11 -4.31
C HIS A 37 12.47 -4.34 -5.19
N ARG A 38 13.64 -4.45 -5.82
CA ARG A 38 14.04 -5.61 -6.63
C ARG A 38 14.24 -6.86 -5.79
N ILE A 39 14.88 -6.76 -4.63
CA ILE A 39 15.09 -7.88 -3.70
C ILE A 39 13.76 -8.42 -3.18
N LEU A 40 12.84 -7.54 -2.76
CA LEU A 40 11.49 -7.93 -2.32
C LEU A 40 10.69 -8.60 -3.43
N ARG A 41 10.70 -8.05 -4.65
CA ARG A 41 10.01 -8.67 -5.80
C ARG A 41 10.53 -10.08 -6.07
N THR A 42 11.85 -10.29 -5.98
CA THR A 42 12.46 -11.61 -6.24
C THR A 42 12.27 -12.60 -5.08
N HIS A 43 12.19 -12.14 -3.84
CA HIS A 43 11.96 -12.99 -2.66
C HIS A 43 10.49 -13.37 -2.50
N LEU A 44 9.55 -12.43 -2.75
CA LEU A 44 8.11 -12.65 -2.68
C LEU A 44 7.60 -13.57 -3.80
N LEU A 45 8.15 -13.48 -5.02
CA LEU A 45 7.83 -14.39 -6.13
C LEU A 45 8.24 -15.85 -5.86
N LYS A 46 9.09 -16.15 -4.86
CA LYS A 46 9.46 -17.53 -4.52
C LYS A 46 8.48 -18.22 -3.55
N ARG A 47 7.54 -17.50 -2.93
CA ARG A 47 6.56 -18.07 -1.97
C ARG A 47 5.16 -18.25 -2.58
N HIS A 48 5.07 -18.81 -3.79
CA HIS A 48 3.80 -19.04 -4.51
C HIS A 48 2.93 -20.20 -3.97
N SER A 49 3.13 -20.63 -2.73
CA SER A 49 2.29 -21.62 -2.05
C SER A 49 1.68 -20.95 -0.83
N LEU A 50 0.35 -21.04 -0.69
CA LEU A 50 -0.34 -20.80 0.58
C LEU A 50 0.29 -21.72 1.63
N SER A 51 1.34 -21.24 2.31
CA SER A 51 1.84 -21.91 3.50
C SER A 51 0.76 -21.74 4.54
N THR A 52 0.01 -22.80 4.78
CA THR A 52 -0.97 -22.90 5.87
C THR A 52 -0.32 -22.93 7.26
N MET A 53 1.00 -22.71 7.32
CA MET A 53 1.81 -22.71 8.53
C MET A 53 2.67 -21.46 8.61
N ALA A 54 2.87 -20.98 9.83
CA ALA A 54 3.74 -19.87 10.13
C ALA A 54 5.21 -20.16 9.78
N SER A 55 5.98 -19.12 9.51
CA SER A 55 7.43 -19.19 9.38
C SER A 55 8.06 -19.61 10.71
N LYS A 56 9.19 -20.30 10.63
CA LYS A 56 10.01 -20.67 11.80
C LYS A 56 11.13 -19.67 12.08
N GLU A 57 11.41 -18.78 11.14
CA GLU A 57 12.55 -17.86 11.19
C GLU A 57 12.11 -16.44 10.82
N LYS A 58 12.84 -15.47 11.38
CA LYS A 58 12.66 -14.05 11.06
C LYS A 58 13.08 -13.78 9.61
N ASP A 59 12.34 -12.93 8.93
CA ASP A 59 12.62 -12.50 7.57
C ASP A 59 13.42 -11.19 7.61
N ALA A 60 14.73 -11.30 7.42
CA ALA A 60 15.63 -10.15 7.41
C ALA A 60 15.23 -9.12 6.34
N ALA A 61 14.71 -9.53 5.18
CA ALA A 61 14.32 -8.60 4.14
C ALA A 61 13.09 -7.79 4.55
N THR A 62 12.08 -8.42 5.15
CA THR A 62 10.89 -7.71 5.65
C THR A 62 11.24 -6.79 6.82
N ILE A 63 12.12 -7.21 7.73
CA ILE A 63 12.59 -6.34 8.82
C ILE A 63 13.31 -5.09 8.26
N GLN A 64 14.19 -5.25 7.27
CA GLN A 64 14.87 -4.13 6.63
C GLN A 64 13.90 -3.21 5.88
N PHE A 65 12.86 -3.77 5.25
CA PHE A 65 11.78 -2.99 4.65
C PHE A 65 11.00 -2.17 5.68
N ALA A 66 10.79 -2.68 6.89
CA ALA A 66 10.05 -2.00 7.95
C ALA A 66 10.87 -0.91 8.68
N LYS A 67 12.21 -0.97 8.66
CA LYS A 67 13.08 0.01 9.35
C LYS A 67 12.80 1.48 9.06
N PRO A 68 12.60 1.92 7.80
CA PRO A 68 12.32 3.32 7.52
C PRO A 68 10.88 3.75 7.83
N LEU A 69 9.99 2.81 8.18
CA LEU A 69 8.58 3.13 8.42
C LEU A 69 8.41 3.86 9.75
N ALA A 70 7.53 4.86 9.75
CA ALA A 70 7.24 5.63 10.96
C ALA A 70 6.39 4.82 11.94
N ASN A 71 6.47 5.18 13.23
CA ASN A 71 5.57 4.69 14.28
C ASN A 71 5.62 3.18 14.55
N VAL A 72 6.62 2.46 14.08
CA VAL A 72 6.71 1.01 14.26
C VAL A 72 6.86 0.62 15.76
N PRO A 73 6.02 -0.28 16.30
CA PRO A 73 6.13 -0.77 17.68
C PRO A 73 7.21 -1.85 17.80
N TRP A 74 8.48 -1.48 17.63
CA TRP A 74 9.60 -2.41 17.63
C TRP A 74 9.70 -3.22 18.94
N CYS A 75 9.58 -4.54 18.81
CA CYS A 75 9.89 -5.54 19.81
C CYS A 75 10.14 -6.89 19.11
N ASP A 76 10.54 -7.91 19.86
CA ASP A 76 10.79 -9.24 19.30
C ASP A 76 9.53 -9.85 18.64
N ASP A 77 8.36 -9.70 19.26
CA ASP A 77 7.08 -10.15 18.71
C ASP A 77 6.66 -9.36 17.47
N TYR A 78 7.00 -8.08 17.37
CA TYR A 78 6.79 -7.32 16.14
C TYR A 78 7.65 -7.86 14.99
N GLU A 79 8.93 -8.15 15.23
CA GLU A 79 9.80 -8.74 14.21
C GLU A 79 9.29 -10.11 13.76
N LYS A 80 8.83 -10.95 14.70
CA LYS A 80 8.18 -12.24 14.38
C LYS A 80 6.91 -12.04 13.55
N MET A 81 6.05 -11.11 13.96
CA MET A 81 4.78 -10.78 13.31
C MET A 81 4.97 -10.44 11.83
N ILE A 82 5.84 -9.48 11.53
CA ILE A 82 6.07 -9.04 10.13
C ILE A 82 6.82 -10.09 9.31
N SER A 83 7.56 -10.99 9.98
CA SER A 83 8.25 -12.12 9.35
C SER A 83 7.33 -13.31 9.05
N GLY A 84 6.08 -13.25 9.50
CA GLY A 84 5.11 -14.33 9.40
C GLY A 84 5.37 -15.51 10.31
N MET A 85 6.12 -15.30 11.39
CA MET A 85 6.23 -16.27 12.48
C MET A 85 5.01 -16.16 13.40
N LEU A 86 4.77 -17.21 14.20
CA LEU A 86 3.87 -17.08 15.34
C LEU A 86 4.43 -16.04 16.32
N TYR A 87 3.56 -15.14 16.77
CA TYR A 87 3.91 -14.09 17.73
C TYR A 87 2.83 -13.93 18.79
N ASN A 88 3.21 -13.35 19.92
CA ASN A 88 2.27 -12.96 20.96
C ASN A 88 1.63 -11.62 20.63
N CYS A 89 0.38 -11.61 20.17
CA CYS A 89 -0.33 -10.38 19.83
C CYS A 89 -0.63 -9.49 21.05
N LEU A 90 -0.48 -10.01 22.27
CA LEU A 90 -0.65 -9.29 23.53
C LEU A 90 0.65 -8.66 24.07
N ALA A 91 1.76 -8.70 23.32
CA ALA A 91 2.96 -7.96 23.68
C ALA A 91 2.63 -6.47 23.92
N PRO A 92 3.13 -5.83 25.01
CA PRO A 92 2.75 -4.46 25.37
C PRO A 92 2.97 -3.43 24.25
N GLU A 93 4.05 -3.56 23.49
CA GLU A 93 4.38 -2.68 22.36
C GLU A 93 3.33 -2.80 21.25
N LEU A 94 2.87 -4.03 20.97
CA LEU A 94 1.84 -4.28 19.96
C LEU A 94 0.47 -3.76 20.42
N ILE A 95 0.12 -3.95 21.69
CA ILE A 95 -1.10 -3.37 22.28
C ILE A 95 -1.09 -1.85 22.14
N ASN A 96 0.03 -1.21 22.51
CA ASN A 96 0.19 0.25 22.41
C ASN A 96 0.14 0.73 20.96
N GLY A 97 0.73 -0.03 20.03
CA GLY A 97 0.65 0.21 18.59
C GLY A 97 -0.80 0.27 18.10
N ARG A 98 -1.60 -0.76 18.42
CA ARG A 98 -3.03 -0.81 18.06
C ARG A 98 -3.84 0.28 18.75
N PHE A 99 -3.55 0.58 20.02
CA PHE A 99 -4.23 1.65 20.74
C PHE A 99 -4.02 3.02 20.08
N ARG A 100 -2.78 3.32 19.66
CA ARG A 100 -2.47 4.55 18.91
C ARG A 100 -3.20 4.59 17.58
N ALA A 101 -3.21 3.49 16.83
CA ALA A 101 -3.93 3.40 15.55
C ALA A 101 -5.42 3.67 15.73
N ARG A 102 -6.06 3.05 16.73
CA ARG A 102 -7.48 3.27 17.07
C ARG A 102 -7.80 4.73 17.36
N ARG A 103 -6.91 5.44 18.07
CA ARG A 103 -7.06 6.88 18.34
C ARG A 103 -7.01 7.71 17.06
N LEU A 104 -6.02 7.46 16.19
CA LEU A 104 -5.87 8.18 14.92
C LEU A 104 -7.04 7.91 13.98
N MET A 105 -7.47 6.65 13.91
CA MET A 105 -8.59 6.19 13.11
C MET A 105 -9.92 6.79 13.58
N ASN A 106 -10.16 6.84 14.90
CA ASN A 106 -11.33 7.52 15.44
C ASN A 106 -11.36 8.99 15.03
N LYS A 107 -10.23 9.70 15.20
CA LYS A 107 -10.11 11.09 14.76
C LYS A 107 -10.41 11.22 13.26
N TYR A 108 -9.75 10.43 12.41
CA TYR A 108 -9.93 10.47 10.95
C TYR A 108 -11.39 10.25 10.54
N ASN A 109 -12.04 9.22 11.10
CA ASN A 109 -13.38 8.81 10.72
C ASN A 109 -14.47 9.81 11.13
N THR A 110 -14.21 10.64 12.15
CA THR A 110 -15.17 11.66 12.62
C THR A 110 -14.73 13.08 12.27
N TYR A 111 -13.62 13.26 11.55
CA TYR A 111 -13.08 14.58 11.26
C TYR A 111 -13.88 15.27 10.15
N PHE A 112 -14.61 16.31 10.55
CA PHE A 112 -15.30 17.23 9.64
C PHE A 112 -15.47 18.60 10.32
N PRO A 113 -14.52 19.54 10.13
CA PRO A 113 -14.65 20.90 10.65
C PRO A 113 -15.82 21.66 10.03
N ASP A 114 -16.48 22.54 10.79
CA ASP A 114 -17.64 23.32 10.33
C ASP A 114 -17.27 24.32 9.22
N ASP A 115 -16.04 24.82 9.21
CA ASP A 115 -15.49 25.75 8.23
C ASP A 115 -14.72 25.04 7.09
N ALA A 116 -14.84 23.71 6.99
CA ALA A 116 -14.11 22.94 6.01
C ALA A 116 -14.51 23.31 4.57
N THR A 117 -13.49 23.47 3.73
CA THR A 117 -13.62 23.47 2.26
C THR A 117 -13.22 22.09 1.73
N PRO A 118 -13.59 21.70 0.49
CA PRO A 118 -13.13 20.45 -0.10
C PRO A 118 -11.61 20.29 -0.09
N GLN A 119 -10.87 21.38 -0.33
CA GLN A 119 -9.41 21.36 -0.32
C GLN A 119 -8.85 21.20 1.09
N SER A 120 -9.29 22.03 2.05
CA SER A 120 -8.77 21.96 3.42
C SER A 120 -9.07 20.62 4.09
N LEU A 121 -10.25 20.04 3.82
CA LEU A 121 -10.59 18.71 4.32
C LEU A 121 -9.68 17.62 3.74
N THR A 122 -9.32 17.74 2.45
CA THR A 122 -8.41 16.81 1.78
C THR A 122 -7.00 16.92 2.36
N ASP A 123 -6.48 18.14 2.51
CA ASP A 123 -5.15 18.41 3.05
C ASP A 123 -5.01 17.90 4.50
N ASP A 124 -6.01 18.17 5.34
CA ASP A 124 -6.05 17.70 6.73
C ASP A 124 -6.08 16.17 6.81
N ARG A 125 -6.90 15.52 5.98
CA ARG A 125 -6.99 14.06 5.92
C ARG A 125 -5.68 13.45 5.43
N GLU A 126 -5.04 14.02 4.40
CA GLU A 126 -3.74 13.60 3.92
C GLU A 126 -2.68 13.70 5.03
N ALA A 127 -2.65 14.80 5.78
CA ALA A 127 -1.74 14.97 6.91
C ALA A 127 -1.96 13.90 8.00
N MET A 128 -3.21 13.55 8.29
CA MET A 128 -3.54 12.47 9.23
C MET A 128 -3.08 11.11 8.71
N LEU A 129 -3.31 10.78 7.44
CA LEU A 129 -2.83 9.54 6.83
C LEU A 129 -1.30 9.44 6.90
N LYS A 130 -0.57 10.52 6.58
CA LYS A 130 0.90 10.59 6.69
C LYS A 130 1.42 10.42 8.12
N SER A 131 0.63 10.81 9.12
CA SER A 131 0.96 10.59 10.53
C SER A 131 0.68 9.16 11.02
N MET A 132 -0.17 8.41 10.30
CA MET A 132 -0.70 7.12 10.71
C MET A 132 -0.07 5.94 9.96
N PHE A 133 0.13 6.07 8.64
CA PHE A 133 0.67 5.03 7.78
C PHE A 133 2.20 5.05 7.74
N GLY A 134 2.80 3.90 7.45
CA GLY A 134 4.26 3.76 7.35
C GLY A 134 4.83 4.57 6.19
N HIS A 135 4.12 4.61 5.06
CA HIS A 135 4.44 5.46 3.92
C HIS A 135 3.18 5.86 3.16
N VAL A 136 3.16 7.11 2.68
CA VAL A 136 2.07 7.68 1.88
C VAL A 136 2.66 8.51 0.76
N GLY A 137 2.29 8.17 -0.48
CA GLY A 137 2.63 8.95 -1.67
C GLY A 137 1.88 10.28 -1.77
N LYS A 138 1.83 10.83 -2.98
CA LYS A 138 1.14 12.08 -3.31
C LYS A 138 -0.35 11.86 -3.50
N GLU A 139 -1.14 12.85 -3.12
CA GLU A 139 -2.59 12.92 -3.38
C GLU A 139 -3.35 11.62 -2.99
N PRO A 140 -3.15 11.08 -1.78
CA PRO A 140 -3.95 9.96 -1.30
C PRO A 140 -5.37 10.43 -0.99
N PHE A 141 -6.35 9.56 -1.22
CA PHE A 141 -7.72 9.84 -0.80
C PHE A 141 -8.41 8.57 -0.31
N ILE A 142 -8.87 8.58 0.95
CA ILE A 142 -9.58 7.45 1.55
C ILE A 142 -10.87 7.98 2.15
N GLU A 143 -12.00 7.52 1.63
CA GLU A 143 -13.29 7.84 2.22
C GLU A 143 -13.45 7.20 3.61
N PRO A 144 -13.84 7.96 4.65
CA PRO A 144 -14.16 7.38 5.94
C PRO A 144 -15.48 6.57 5.90
N PRO A 145 -15.64 5.53 6.73
CA PRO A 145 -14.67 5.11 7.74
C PRO A 145 -13.57 4.22 7.15
N LEU A 146 -12.36 4.43 7.67
CA LEU A 146 -11.20 3.56 7.52
C LEU A 146 -11.06 2.69 8.77
N ASN A 147 -10.74 1.41 8.61
CA ASN A 147 -10.50 0.48 9.72
C ASN A 147 -9.15 -0.24 9.57
N ILE A 148 -8.26 -0.11 10.56
CA ILE A 148 -6.90 -0.69 10.53
C ILE A 148 -6.47 -1.26 11.89
N ASP A 149 -5.44 -2.11 11.91
CA ASP A 149 -4.83 -2.60 13.15
C ASP A 149 -3.75 -1.66 13.69
N TYR A 150 -2.72 -1.34 12.89
CA TYR A 150 -1.54 -0.57 13.33
C TYR A 150 -1.30 0.70 12.50
N GLY A 151 -1.56 0.67 11.20
CA GLY A 151 -1.23 1.72 10.23
C GLY A 151 0.22 1.72 9.78
N CYS A 152 1.19 1.55 10.70
CA CYS A 152 2.61 1.64 10.38
C CYS A 152 3.10 0.61 9.34
N ASN A 153 2.35 -0.48 9.11
CA ASN A 153 2.71 -1.54 8.18
C ASN A 153 2.11 -1.32 6.78
N ILE A 154 1.35 -0.25 6.61
CA ILE A 154 0.69 0.12 5.36
C ILE A 154 1.57 1.11 4.62
N THR A 155 1.87 0.79 3.36
CA THR A 155 2.52 1.71 2.41
C THR A 155 1.62 1.89 1.20
N ILE A 156 1.23 3.12 0.89
CA ILE A 156 0.45 3.47 -0.30
C ILE A 156 1.27 4.37 -1.23
N GLY A 157 1.19 4.11 -2.54
CA GLY A 157 1.84 4.91 -3.58
C GLY A 157 1.11 6.23 -3.89
N ASP A 158 1.53 6.85 -4.99
CA ASP A 158 0.95 8.10 -5.49
C ASP A 158 -0.46 7.84 -6.07
N ASN A 159 -1.36 8.82 -5.92
CA ASN A 159 -2.71 8.82 -6.49
C ASN A 159 -3.54 7.59 -6.09
N PHE A 160 -3.41 7.12 -4.85
CA PHE A 160 -4.25 6.06 -4.29
C PHE A 160 -5.63 6.59 -3.92
N TYR A 161 -6.67 5.89 -4.36
CA TYR A 161 -8.05 6.17 -3.96
C TYR A 161 -8.72 4.94 -3.36
N SER A 162 -9.37 5.12 -2.22
CA SER A 162 -10.31 4.15 -1.67
C SER A 162 -11.67 4.78 -1.40
N ASN A 163 -12.69 4.08 -1.87
CA ASN A 163 -14.08 4.37 -1.49
C ASN A 163 -14.37 3.87 -0.05
N PHE A 164 -15.61 4.07 0.41
CA PHE A 164 -16.04 3.90 1.80
C PHE A 164 -15.73 2.53 2.39
N ASN A 165 -15.53 2.49 3.72
CA ASN A 165 -15.44 1.27 4.51
C ASN A 165 -14.25 0.36 4.16
N LEU A 166 -13.08 0.94 3.93
CA LEU A 166 -11.84 0.20 3.78
C LEU A 166 -11.44 -0.47 5.10
N VAL A 167 -11.11 -1.76 5.05
CA VAL A 167 -10.57 -2.53 6.18
C VAL A 167 -9.20 -3.09 5.81
N ILE A 168 -8.18 -2.83 6.62
CA ILE A 168 -6.83 -3.40 6.45
C ILE A 168 -6.33 -3.95 7.79
N LEU A 169 -6.29 -5.28 7.93
CA LEU A 169 -5.64 -5.93 9.07
C LEU A 169 -4.15 -6.05 8.77
N ASP A 170 -3.39 -5.00 9.10
CA ASP A 170 -1.98 -4.82 8.76
C ASP A 170 -1.02 -5.41 9.80
N CYS A 171 -1.32 -6.57 10.39
CA CYS A 171 -0.32 -7.29 11.20
C CYS A 171 0.91 -7.67 10.34
N GLY A 172 0.71 -8.00 9.07
CA GLY A 172 1.77 -8.14 8.07
C GLY A 172 1.95 -6.86 7.28
N MET A 173 3.06 -6.76 6.52
CA MET A 173 3.25 -5.66 5.59
C MET A 173 2.15 -5.64 4.52
N VAL A 174 1.61 -4.46 4.24
CA VAL A 174 0.63 -4.22 3.16
C VAL A 174 1.19 -3.14 2.26
N LYS A 175 1.55 -3.53 1.03
CA LYS A 175 2.08 -2.61 0.02
C LYS A 175 1.10 -2.41 -1.11
N ILE A 176 0.71 -1.17 -1.33
CA ILE A 176 -0.19 -0.75 -2.41
C ILE A 176 0.58 0.19 -3.32
N GLY A 177 0.57 -0.11 -4.62
CA GLY A 177 1.26 0.66 -5.64
C GLY A 177 0.62 2.02 -5.95
N ASN A 178 1.07 2.61 -7.06
CA ASN A 178 0.58 3.89 -7.55
C ASN A 178 -0.74 3.72 -8.33
N ARG A 179 -1.59 4.76 -8.33
CA ARG A 179 -2.83 4.84 -9.13
C ARG A 179 -3.78 3.65 -8.91
N VAL A 180 -3.77 3.10 -7.70
CA VAL A 180 -4.65 2.00 -7.32
C VAL A 180 -5.99 2.55 -6.86
N LEU A 181 -7.07 1.95 -7.35
CA LEU A 181 -8.45 2.33 -7.05
C LEU A 181 -9.18 1.19 -6.33
N PHE A 182 -9.71 1.47 -5.15
CA PHE A 182 -10.59 0.53 -4.42
C PHE A 182 -12.05 0.99 -4.47
N GLY A 183 -12.93 0.05 -4.80
CA GLY A 183 -14.36 0.18 -4.54
C GLY A 183 -14.67 0.14 -3.03
N PRO A 184 -15.94 0.32 -2.64
CA PRO A 184 -16.31 0.35 -1.22
C PRO A 184 -16.22 -1.05 -0.60
N PHE A 185 -16.03 -1.15 0.71
CA PHE A 185 -15.96 -2.42 1.45
C PHE A 185 -14.83 -3.37 1.01
N VAL A 186 -13.74 -2.84 0.46
CA VAL A 186 -12.54 -3.65 0.22
C VAL A 186 -11.90 -3.99 1.56
N SER A 187 -11.56 -5.27 1.74
CA SER A 187 -10.91 -5.80 2.93
C SER A 187 -9.58 -6.47 2.58
N ILE A 188 -8.51 -6.09 3.25
CA ILE A 188 -7.18 -6.68 3.12
C ILE A 188 -6.81 -7.34 4.44
N PHE A 189 -6.56 -8.65 4.42
CA PHE A 189 -6.21 -9.41 5.62
C PHE A 189 -4.78 -9.91 5.49
N ALA A 190 -3.84 -9.24 6.16
CA ALA A 190 -2.48 -9.76 6.29
C ALA A 190 -2.35 -10.72 7.48
N ALA A 191 -3.19 -10.59 8.51
CA ALA A 191 -3.26 -11.49 9.67
C ALA A 191 -4.03 -12.79 9.37
N THR A 192 -3.63 -13.89 10.01
CA THR A 192 -4.35 -15.17 9.99
C THR A 192 -3.95 -16.05 11.18
N HIS A 193 -4.65 -17.18 11.34
CA HIS A 193 -4.34 -18.20 12.33
C HIS A 193 -4.00 -19.52 11.66
N GLU A 194 -3.24 -20.35 12.38
CA GLU A 194 -3.14 -21.75 12.02
C GLU A 194 -4.53 -22.41 12.13
N THR A 195 -4.77 -23.43 11.30
CA THR A 195 -6.04 -24.15 11.30
C THR A 195 -6.22 -24.97 12.59
N GLY A 196 -5.12 -25.47 13.15
CA GLY A 196 -5.08 -26.17 14.43
C GLY A 196 -5.60 -25.31 15.59
N VAL A 197 -6.44 -25.90 16.44
CA VAL A 197 -7.10 -25.19 17.56
C VAL A 197 -6.09 -24.74 18.61
N GLN A 198 -5.01 -25.47 18.82
CA GLN A 198 -4.05 -25.21 19.89
C GLN A 198 -3.43 -23.81 19.79
N SER A 199 -3.01 -23.41 18.59
CA SER A 199 -2.48 -22.08 18.28
C SER A 199 -3.41 -20.95 18.78
N ARG A 200 -4.73 -21.10 18.57
CA ARG A 200 -5.73 -20.13 19.04
C ARG A 200 -5.94 -20.14 20.55
N ARG A 201 -5.75 -21.29 21.22
CA ARG A 201 -5.81 -21.39 22.70
C ARG A 201 -4.59 -20.76 23.35
N ASP A 202 -3.44 -20.84 22.68
CA ASP A 202 -2.18 -20.25 23.12
C ASP A 202 -2.15 -18.74 22.86
N GLY A 203 -3.17 -18.17 22.19
CA GLY A 203 -3.29 -16.75 21.93
C GLY A 203 -2.28 -16.22 20.92
N VAL A 204 -1.78 -17.09 20.04
CA VAL A 204 -0.81 -16.72 19.00
C VAL A 204 -1.45 -16.68 17.62
N GLU A 205 -0.86 -15.88 16.76
CA GLU A 205 -1.27 -15.73 15.36
C GLU A 205 -0.04 -15.46 14.49
N TYR A 206 -0.22 -15.44 13.17
CA TYR A 206 0.84 -15.06 12.24
C TYR A 206 0.29 -14.17 11.13
N ALA A 207 1.17 -13.49 10.42
CA ALA A 207 0.78 -12.64 9.31
C ALA A 207 1.56 -12.95 8.03
N SER A 208 1.13 -12.40 6.90
CA SER A 208 1.82 -12.57 5.62
C SER A 208 1.75 -11.29 4.81
N PHE A 209 2.83 -11.00 4.09
CA PHE A 209 2.96 -9.80 3.26
C PHE A 209 1.91 -9.82 2.15
N VAL A 210 1.08 -8.78 2.05
CA VAL A 210 0.18 -8.54 0.90
C VAL A 210 0.74 -7.43 0.02
N THR A 211 0.77 -7.66 -1.30
CA THR A 211 1.22 -6.67 -2.29
C THR A 211 0.16 -6.46 -3.37
N ILE A 212 -0.11 -5.20 -3.71
CA ILE A 212 -0.96 -4.79 -4.83
C ILE A 212 -0.13 -3.87 -5.71
N GLY A 213 0.06 -4.27 -6.97
CA GLY A 213 0.83 -3.52 -7.96
C GLY A 213 0.16 -2.23 -8.40
N ASP A 214 0.90 -1.42 -9.14
CA ASP A 214 0.41 -0.16 -9.71
C ASP A 214 -0.79 -0.38 -10.64
N ASP A 215 -1.60 0.65 -10.82
CA ASP A 215 -2.71 0.70 -11.81
C ASP A 215 -3.78 -0.38 -11.62
N CYS A 216 -3.93 -0.90 -10.41
CA CYS A 216 -4.96 -1.90 -10.12
C CYS A 216 -6.32 -1.26 -9.82
N TRP A 217 -7.39 -1.91 -10.28
CA TRP A 217 -8.75 -1.64 -9.84
C TRP A 217 -9.30 -2.82 -9.05
N ILE A 218 -9.63 -2.59 -7.78
CA ILE A 218 -10.22 -3.59 -6.89
C ILE A 218 -11.70 -3.26 -6.69
N GLY A 219 -12.58 -4.11 -7.22
CA GLY A 219 -14.02 -3.96 -7.10
C GLY A 219 -14.49 -4.00 -5.65
N GLY A 220 -15.64 -3.37 -5.38
CA GLY A 220 -16.18 -3.29 -4.03
C GLY A 220 -16.50 -4.66 -3.42
N ASN A 221 -16.51 -4.73 -2.09
CA ASN A 221 -16.77 -5.95 -1.33
C ASN A 221 -15.78 -7.11 -1.65
N THR A 222 -14.58 -6.76 -2.12
CA THR A 222 -13.49 -7.73 -2.36
C THR A 222 -12.72 -7.99 -1.07
N THR A 223 -12.36 -9.26 -0.85
CA THR A 223 -11.47 -9.68 0.24
C THR A 223 -10.15 -10.19 -0.34
N ILE A 224 -9.03 -9.65 0.14
CA ILE A 224 -7.67 -10.05 -0.25
C ILE A 224 -7.03 -10.79 0.93
N MET A 225 -6.66 -12.05 0.70
CA MET A 225 -6.16 -12.95 1.74
C MET A 225 -4.65 -12.79 2.01
N PRO A 226 -4.14 -13.31 3.14
CA PRO A 226 -2.73 -13.19 3.51
C PRO A 226 -1.80 -13.77 2.45
N GLY A 227 -0.66 -13.11 2.22
CA GLY A 227 0.39 -13.60 1.33
C GLY A 227 0.11 -13.41 -0.17
N VAL A 228 -1.01 -12.78 -0.52
CA VAL A 228 -1.39 -12.54 -1.92
C VAL A 228 -0.58 -11.39 -2.51
N THR A 229 -0.08 -11.61 -3.73
CA THR A 229 0.43 -10.57 -4.61
C THR A 229 -0.53 -10.39 -5.78
N ILE A 230 -1.12 -9.21 -5.92
CA ILE A 230 -1.84 -8.78 -7.12
C ILE A 230 -0.85 -8.01 -7.99
N GLY A 231 -0.62 -8.51 -9.20
CA GLY A 231 0.28 -7.89 -10.18
C GLY A 231 -0.20 -6.52 -10.65
N LYS A 232 0.65 -5.77 -11.35
CA LYS A 232 0.28 -4.43 -11.85
C LYS A 232 -0.81 -4.50 -12.92
N GLY A 233 -1.64 -3.48 -13.04
CA GLY A 233 -2.68 -3.36 -14.06
C GLY A 233 -3.81 -4.39 -13.93
N CYS A 234 -3.98 -5.00 -12.75
CA CYS A 234 -5.03 -5.99 -12.54
C CYS A 234 -6.40 -5.35 -12.31
N THR A 235 -7.45 -6.05 -12.74
CA THR A 235 -8.83 -5.76 -12.31
C THR A 235 -9.37 -6.94 -11.50
N ILE A 236 -9.79 -6.68 -10.27
CA ILE A 236 -10.47 -7.67 -9.43
C ILE A 236 -11.95 -7.33 -9.38
N GLY A 237 -12.81 -8.26 -9.81
CA GLY A 237 -14.26 -8.02 -9.81
C GLY A 237 -14.83 -7.89 -8.39
N ALA A 238 -15.92 -7.13 -8.25
CA ALA A 238 -16.61 -6.96 -6.98
C ALA A 238 -17.04 -8.30 -6.36
N GLY A 239 -17.03 -8.36 -5.02
CA GLY A 239 -17.40 -9.57 -4.27
C GLY A 239 -16.38 -10.71 -4.33
N SER A 240 -15.19 -10.48 -4.90
CA SER A 240 -14.19 -11.55 -5.05
C SER A 240 -13.47 -11.86 -3.75
N VAL A 241 -13.05 -13.11 -3.58
CA VAL A 241 -12.15 -13.54 -2.49
C VAL A 241 -10.84 -14.01 -3.10
N VAL A 242 -9.82 -13.15 -3.07
CA VAL A 242 -8.52 -13.40 -3.66
C VAL A 242 -7.69 -14.24 -2.69
N THR A 243 -7.60 -15.54 -2.97
CA THR A 243 -6.86 -16.51 -2.14
C THR A 243 -5.49 -16.87 -2.70
N LYS A 244 -5.20 -16.49 -3.95
CA LYS A 244 -3.94 -16.77 -4.65
C LYS A 244 -3.49 -15.53 -5.40
N SER A 245 -2.17 -15.37 -5.55
CA SER A 245 -1.58 -14.27 -6.32
C SER A 245 -2.11 -14.21 -7.75
N ILE A 246 -2.34 -12.99 -8.23
CA ILE A 246 -2.89 -12.70 -9.56
C ILE A 246 -1.77 -12.12 -10.43
N PRO A 247 -1.48 -12.70 -11.61
CA PRO A 247 -0.44 -12.19 -12.50
C PRO A 247 -0.74 -10.77 -13.00
N ASP A 248 0.29 -10.04 -13.42
CA ASP A 248 0.16 -8.72 -14.04
C ASP A 248 -0.89 -8.72 -15.17
N PHE A 249 -1.57 -7.60 -15.36
CA PHE A 249 -2.54 -7.34 -16.44
C PHE A 249 -3.63 -8.41 -16.56
N SER A 250 -4.13 -8.88 -15.42
CA SER A 250 -5.17 -9.91 -15.37
C SER A 250 -6.50 -9.36 -14.86
N VAL A 251 -7.60 -9.92 -15.36
CA VAL A 251 -8.93 -9.76 -14.77
C VAL A 251 -9.29 -11.02 -14.01
N ALA A 252 -9.54 -10.90 -12.71
CA ALA A 252 -9.92 -12.03 -11.86
C ALA A 252 -11.23 -11.76 -11.13
N ILE A 253 -12.09 -12.78 -11.06
CA ILE A 253 -13.41 -12.68 -10.40
C ILE A 253 -13.71 -13.96 -9.60
N GLY A 254 -14.60 -13.85 -8.62
CA GLY A 254 -15.22 -14.98 -7.92
C GLY A 254 -14.67 -15.25 -6.52
N SER A 255 -15.21 -16.28 -5.86
CA SER A 255 -14.81 -16.74 -4.53
C SER A 255 -14.62 -18.26 -4.55
N PRO A 256 -13.38 -18.79 -4.62
CA PRO A 256 -12.12 -18.04 -4.75
C PRO A 256 -11.98 -17.37 -6.13
N ALA A 257 -11.27 -16.24 -6.17
CA ALA A 257 -11.03 -15.48 -7.40
C ALA A 257 -10.17 -16.28 -8.39
N LYS A 258 -10.57 -16.29 -9.66
CA LYS A 258 -9.84 -16.91 -10.76
C LYS A 258 -9.66 -15.92 -11.90
N VAL A 259 -8.49 -15.96 -12.54
CA VAL A 259 -8.24 -15.21 -13.77
C VAL A 259 -9.20 -15.69 -14.85
N VAL A 260 -9.95 -14.76 -15.44
CA VAL A 260 -10.92 -15.04 -16.52
C VAL A 260 -10.46 -14.50 -17.86
N LYS A 261 -9.58 -13.49 -17.86
CA LYS A 261 -8.90 -12.97 -19.06
C LYS A 261 -7.67 -12.16 -18.67
N THR A 262 -6.81 -11.90 -19.64
CA THR A 262 -5.75 -10.89 -19.57
C THR A 262 -6.20 -9.62 -20.30
N VAL A 263 -5.55 -8.51 -19.99
CA VAL A 263 -5.70 -7.24 -20.71
C VAL A 263 -4.37 -6.85 -21.31
N GLU A 264 -4.40 -6.17 -22.45
CA GLU A 264 -3.20 -5.62 -23.04
C GLU A 264 -2.67 -4.47 -22.16
N PRO A 265 -1.36 -4.41 -21.88
CA PRO A 265 -0.75 -3.25 -21.26
C PRO A 265 -0.97 -2.00 -22.10
N VAL A 266 -1.15 -0.84 -21.46
CA VAL A 266 -1.11 0.44 -22.18
C VAL A 266 0.35 0.68 -22.64
N PRO A 267 0.58 1.14 -23.88
CA PRO A 267 1.92 1.55 -24.31
C PRO A 267 2.55 2.53 -23.31
N ASP A 268 3.84 2.35 -23.02
CA ASP A 268 4.63 3.15 -22.08
C ASP A 268 4.36 2.92 -20.56
N MET A 269 3.67 1.83 -20.20
CA MET A 269 3.57 1.28 -18.82
C MET A 269 4.69 0.31 -18.41
#